data_AF-A0A101CC40-F1
#
_entry.id   AF-A0A101CC40-F1
#
_cell.length_a   1.000
_cell.length_b   1.000
_cell.length_c   1.000
_cell.angle_alpha   90.00
_cell.angle_beta   90.00
_cell.angle_gamma   90.00
#
_symmetry.space_group_name_H-M   'P 1'
#
loop_
_entity.id
_entity.type
_entity.pdbx_description
1 polymer ?
#
loop_
_entity_poly.entity_id
_entity_poly.type
_entity_poly.pdbx_seq_one_letter_code
_entity_poly.pdbx_strand_id
1 'polypeptide(L)'
;MKIVFSIFFLLLITGCTDKNLETESVDEVIPNPQEVLRDYVKNPKTNDRICKDDIERAQKDLGKYKNIYVSTSCFGCKSLLYEDEILEYSTKQKFKVINYDFSCVIIDGQTQGCYKAFIDLEMEKVHGKNFRQKIEKEAEKLMIENIKNHDKVLSIFDLSENDKPHFIKEDNLIKQGYIPTIKTGLPLKNAKSNSIFLDVSFIIEKNGKVSTLKNENWVTEAVENEKYKSELEIIAKNTILTNYNNWKPGKYKNTIARVKNYFRVDFE
;
A
#
# COMPACT_ATOMS: atom_id res chain seq x y z
N MET A 1 57.22 -23.98 40.38
CA MET A 1 56.85 -22.64 39.86
C MET A 1 55.73 -22.75 38.85
N LYS A 2 54.52 -22.95 39.34
CA LYS A 2 53.19 -22.81 38.72
C LYS A 2 52.27 -22.81 39.96
N ILE A 3 51.18 -22.05 39.96
CA ILE A 3 50.24 -21.88 41.10
C ILE A 3 50.64 -20.75 42.09
N VAL A 4 50.76 -19.51 41.62
CA VAL A 4 50.59 -18.30 42.47
C VAL A 4 49.77 -17.19 41.75
N PHE A 5 49.08 -17.51 40.65
CA PHE A 5 48.31 -16.52 39.87
C PHE A 5 46.82 -16.84 39.79
N SER A 6 46.24 -17.45 40.83
CA SER A 6 44.80 -17.78 40.86
C SER A 6 44.10 -17.48 42.19
N ILE A 7 44.62 -16.55 43.01
CA ILE A 7 43.97 -16.16 44.28
C ILE A 7 43.72 -14.63 44.38
N PHE A 8 44.11 -13.84 43.37
CA PHE A 8 43.81 -12.39 43.35
C PHE A 8 42.57 -12.01 42.52
N PHE A 9 41.88 -12.98 41.90
CA PHE A 9 40.70 -12.74 41.07
C PHE A 9 39.38 -13.20 41.72
N LEU A 10 39.40 -13.56 43.01
CA LEU A 10 38.22 -14.11 43.70
C LEU A 10 37.74 -13.28 44.91
N LEU A 11 38.14 -12.00 45.00
CA LEU A 11 37.74 -11.09 46.08
C LEU A 11 37.25 -9.70 45.58
N LEU A 12 36.74 -9.63 44.34
CA LEU A 12 36.11 -8.41 43.79
C LEU A 12 34.65 -8.62 43.37
N ILE A 13 33.97 -9.62 43.93
CA ILE A 13 32.54 -9.88 43.67
C ILE A 13 31.74 -9.93 44.98
N THR A 14 31.92 -8.93 45.83
CA THR A 14 30.98 -8.67 46.93
C THR A 14 30.92 -7.17 47.18
N GLY A 15 29.87 -6.50 46.68
CA GLY A 15 29.56 -5.14 47.09
C GLY A 15 28.97 -4.23 46.02
N CYS A 16 27.87 -4.61 45.38
CA CYS A 16 26.88 -3.64 44.88
C CYS A 16 25.49 -4.19 45.20
N THR A 17 25.03 -3.86 46.41
CA THR A 17 23.62 -3.90 46.80
C THR A 17 22.78 -3.11 45.81
N ASP A 18 21.69 -3.73 45.35
CA ASP A 18 20.59 -3.10 44.63
C ASP A 18 20.08 -1.89 45.42
N LYS A 19 20.50 -0.69 44.98
CA LYS A 19 19.67 0.49 45.12
C LYS A 19 18.91 0.59 43.81
N ASN A 20 17.61 0.29 43.87
CA ASN A 20 16.65 0.74 42.87
C ASN A 20 16.81 2.26 42.74
N LEU A 21 17.62 2.71 41.78
CA LEU A 21 17.40 3.99 41.16
C LEU A 21 16.14 3.77 40.32
N GLU A 22 15.01 4.23 40.84
CA GLU A 22 13.92 4.66 39.98
C GLU A 22 14.48 5.81 39.13
N THR A 23 15.16 5.48 38.04
CA THR A 23 15.10 6.32 36.85
C THR A 23 13.65 6.25 36.41
N GLU A 24 12.85 7.25 36.79
CA GLU A 24 11.73 7.65 35.97
C GLU A 24 12.27 7.72 34.54
N SER A 25 11.96 6.72 33.73
CA SER A 25 12.06 6.86 32.29
C SER A 25 11.05 7.96 31.98
N VAL A 26 11.55 9.19 31.88
CA VAL A 26 10.87 10.23 31.13
C VAL A 26 10.75 9.60 29.75
N ASP A 27 9.57 9.05 29.45
CA ASP A 27 9.22 8.68 28.09
C ASP A 27 9.40 9.96 27.30
N GLU A 28 10.53 10.08 26.62
CA GLU A 28 10.81 11.18 25.73
C GLU A 28 9.74 11.05 24.65
N VAL A 29 8.68 11.85 24.77
CA VAL A 29 7.57 11.86 23.81
C VAL A 29 8.18 12.32 22.51
N ILE A 30 8.62 11.38 21.66
CA ILE A 30 9.12 11.66 20.33
C ILE A 30 7.97 12.38 19.62
N PRO A 31 8.12 13.68 19.29
CA PRO A 31 7.03 14.44 18.72
C PRO A 31 6.67 13.83 17.37
N ASN A 32 5.37 13.77 17.09
CA ASN A 32 4.86 13.23 15.83
C ASN A 32 5.57 13.95 14.67
N PRO A 33 6.20 13.25 13.71
CA PRO A 33 6.92 13.87 12.60
C PRO A 33 6.08 14.90 11.82
N GLN A 34 4.76 14.72 11.77
CA GLN A 34 3.85 15.70 11.18
C GLN A 34 3.71 16.98 12.02
N GLU A 35 3.68 16.87 13.34
CA GLU A 35 3.60 18.02 14.25
C GLU A 35 4.91 18.81 14.21
N VAL A 36 6.06 18.13 14.19
CA VAL A 36 7.38 18.76 14.02
C VAL A 36 7.44 19.56 12.71
N LEU A 37 7.02 18.95 11.59
CA LEU A 37 7.02 19.62 10.30
C LEU A 37 6.08 20.83 10.27
N ARG A 38 4.91 20.74 10.92
CA ARG A 38 3.93 21.83 11.00
C ARG A 38 4.44 23.03 11.80
N ASP A 39 5.21 22.81 12.85
CA ASP A 39 5.85 23.92 13.55
C ASP A 39 7.04 24.46 12.77
N TYR A 40 7.81 23.59 12.12
CA TYR A 40 8.97 23.97 11.31
C TYR A 40 8.63 24.94 10.17
N VAL A 41 7.55 24.70 9.42
CA VAL A 41 7.16 25.57 8.29
C VAL A 41 6.78 27.00 8.69
N LYS A 42 6.57 27.29 9.97
CA LYS A 42 6.33 28.65 10.47
C LYS A 42 7.61 29.49 10.49
N ASN A 43 8.76 28.84 10.67
CA ASN A 43 10.07 29.49 10.70
C ASN A 43 11.17 28.51 10.26
N PRO A 44 11.23 28.15 8.96
CA PRO A 44 12.22 27.21 8.45
C PRO A 44 13.64 27.79 8.53
N LYS A 45 14.66 26.92 8.57
CA LYS A 45 16.07 27.37 8.59
C LYS A 45 16.38 28.21 7.36
N THR A 46 17.24 29.21 7.54
CA THR A 46 17.58 30.17 6.49
C THR A 46 18.21 29.54 5.24
N ASN A 47 18.92 28.42 5.43
CA ASN A 47 19.58 27.65 4.37
C ASN A 47 18.76 26.48 3.81
N ASP A 48 17.54 26.25 4.31
CA ASP A 48 16.63 25.21 3.82
C ASP A 48 15.85 25.74 2.62
N ARG A 49 16.44 25.62 1.43
CA ARG A 49 15.85 26.14 0.18
C ARG A 49 14.65 25.33 -0.23
N ILE A 50 14.69 24.00 -0.12
CA ILE A 50 13.55 23.13 -0.49
C ILE A 50 12.30 23.56 0.29
N CYS A 51 12.40 23.70 1.61
CA CYS A 51 11.24 24.07 2.41
C CYS A 51 10.72 25.48 2.09
N LYS A 52 11.63 26.44 1.87
CA LYS A 52 11.26 27.83 1.55
C LYS A 52 10.61 27.95 0.17
N ASP A 53 11.17 27.32 -0.85
CA ASP A 53 10.63 27.30 -2.21
C ASP A 53 9.23 26.66 -2.22
N ASP A 54 9.04 25.60 -1.42
CA ASP A 54 7.74 24.97 -1.21
C ASP A 54 6.72 25.91 -0.55
N ILE A 55 7.13 26.68 0.47
CA ILE A 55 6.26 27.65 1.14
C ILE A 55 5.90 28.79 0.18
N GLU A 56 6.86 29.33 -0.59
CA GLU A 56 6.61 30.38 -1.58
C GLU A 56 5.63 29.90 -2.66
N ARG A 57 5.80 28.65 -3.14
CA ARG A 57 4.84 28.03 -4.07
C ARG A 57 3.46 27.88 -3.44
N ALA A 58 3.37 27.43 -2.19
CA ALA A 58 2.11 27.28 -1.48
C ALA A 58 1.37 28.62 -1.32
N GLN A 59 2.09 29.69 -0.97
CA GLN A 59 1.53 31.04 -0.87
C GLN A 59 0.98 31.54 -2.21
N LYS A 60 1.70 31.30 -3.32
CA LYS A 60 1.23 31.65 -4.66
C LYS A 60 -0.05 30.90 -5.03
N ASP A 61 -0.13 29.60 -4.73
CA ASP A 61 -1.31 28.79 -5.00
C ASP A 61 -2.51 29.22 -4.13
N LEU A 62 -2.30 29.56 -2.86
CA LEU A 62 -3.33 30.12 -1.98
C LEU A 62 -3.86 31.47 -2.47
N GLY A 63 -3.02 32.27 -3.14
CA GLY A 63 -3.46 33.49 -3.82
C GLY A 63 -4.38 33.22 -5.02
N LYS A 64 -4.31 32.03 -5.62
CA LYS A 64 -5.10 31.62 -6.80
C LYS A 64 -6.33 30.80 -6.43
N TYR A 65 -6.22 29.94 -5.42
CA TYR A 65 -7.24 28.98 -5.04
C TYR A 65 -7.63 29.16 -3.57
N LYS A 66 -8.93 29.40 -3.33
CA LYS A 66 -9.47 29.61 -1.98
C LYS A 66 -9.39 28.36 -1.10
N ASN A 67 -9.60 27.18 -1.70
CA ASN A 67 -9.65 25.90 -1.01
C ASN A 67 -8.71 24.93 -1.74
N ILE A 68 -7.75 24.35 -1.03
CA ILE A 68 -6.76 23.42 -1.59
C ILE A 68 -6.78 22.14 -0.76
N TYR A 69 -6.79 20.99 -1.41
CA TYR A 69 -6.46 19.71 -0.79
C TYR A 69 -5.19 19.18 -1.45
N VAL A 70 -4.15 18.93 -0.67
CA VAL A 70 -2.89 18.40 -1.21
C VAL A 70 -2.89 16.88 -1.10
N SER A 71 -2.85 16.19 -2.23
CA SER A 71 -2.50 14.76 -2.31
C SER A 71 -0.99 14.61 -2.41
N THR A 72 -0.46 13.45 -1.99
CA THR A 72 0.97 13.20 -1.98
C THR A 72 1.28 11.92 -2.72
N SER A 73 2.20 12.00 -3.67
CA SER A 73 2.77 10.85 -4.36
C SER A 73 4.25 10.74 -4.02
N CYS A 74 4.74 9.51 -3.87
CA CYS A 74 6.16 9.24 -3.74
C CYS A 74 6.47 7.81 -4.18
N PHE A 75 7.72 7.55 -4.57
CA PHE A 75 8.15 6.20 -4.90
C PHE A 75 8.06 5.29 -3.66
N GLY A 76 7.22 4.26 -3.73
CA GLY A 76 6.99 3.32 -2.63
C GLY A 76 6.06 3.82 -1.53
N CYS A 77 5.49 5.04 -1.65
CA CYS A 77 4.45 5.49 -0.74
C CYS A 77 3.18 4.65 -0.91
N LYS A 78 2.52 4.33 0.20
CA LYS A 78 1.19 3.73 0.17
C LYS A 78 0.17 4.80 -0.21
N SER A 79 -0.41 4.68 -1.40
CA SER A 79 -1.57 5.46 -1.83
C SER A 79 -2.78 5.18 -0.93
N LEU A 80 -3.64 6.19 -0.77
CA LEU A 80 -4.94 5.98 -0.15
C LEU A 80 -5.83 5.23 -1.13
N LEU A 81 -6.56 4.23 -0.62
CA LEU A 81 -7.44 3.39 -1.45
C LEU A 81 -8.60 4.18 -2.10
N TYR A 82 -8.93 5.33 -1.53
CA TYR A 82 -10.02 6.20 -1.96
C TYR A 82 -9.51 7.52 -2.55
N GLU A 83 -8.34 7.53 -3.20
CA GLU A 83 -7.79 8.72 -3.89
C GLU A 83 -8.74 9.27 -4.97
N ASP A 84 -9.36 8.38 -5.76
CA ASP A 84 -10.36 8.77 -6.75
C ASP A 84 -11.57 9.46 -6.08
N GLU A 85 -12.06 8.91 -4.96
CA GLU A 85 -13.15 9.52 -4.21
C GLU A 85 -12.76 10.80 -3.49
N ILE A 86 -11.48 10.97 -3.08
CA ILE A 86 -10.97 12.25 -2.60
C ILE A 86 -11.07 13.28 -3.71
N LEU A 87 -10.64 12.93 -4.93
CA LEU A 87 -10.71 13.84 -6.07
C LEU A 87 -12.16 14.19 -6.41
N GLU A 88 -13.05 13.20 -6.44
CA GLU A 88 -14.47 13.38 -6.72
C GLU A 88 -15.13 14.28 -5.66
N TYR A 89 -14.97 13.94 -4.38
CA TYR A 89 -15.55 14.69 -3.27
C TYR A 89 -14.97 16.12 -3.23
N SER A 90 -13.66 16.27 -3.33
CA SER A 90 -12.98 17.57 -3.30
C SER A 90 -13.46 18.47 -4.45
N THR A 91 -13.60 17.93 -5.65
CA THR A 91 -14.10 18.67 -6.81
C THR A 91 -15.54 19.14 -6.59
N LYS A 92 -16.42 18.28 -6.06
CA LYS A 92 -17.80 18.66 -5.70
C LYS A 92 -17.84 19.76 -4.63
N GLN A 93 -16.92 19.72 -3.66
CA GLN A 93 -16.77 20.73 -2.63
C GLN A 93 -15.96 21.97 -3.06
N LYS A 94 -15.59 22.07 -4.34
CA LYS A 94 -14.79 23.18 -4.91
C LYS A 94 -13.42 23.35 -4.25
N PHE A 95 -12.81 22.26 -3.81
CA PHE A 95 -11.40 22.21 -3.45
C PHE A 95 -10.57 21.94 -4.70
N LYS A 96 -9.49 22.71 -4.87
CA LYS A 96 -8.47 22.39 -5.85
C LYS A 96 -7.60 21.26 -5.27
N VAL A 97 -7.64 20.09 -5.90
CA VAL A 97 -6.68 19.03 -5.58
C VAL A 97 -5.35 19.34 -6.27
N ILE A 98 -4.28 19.37 -5.49
CA ILE A 98 -2.91 19.55 -5.97
C ILE A 98 -2.11 18.32 -5.56
N ASN A 99 -1.48 17.68 -6.54
CA ASN A 99 -0.57 16.60 -6.25
C ASN A 99 0.82 17.15 -5.93
N TYR A 100 1.39 16.72 -4.81
CA TYR A 100 2.72 17.09 -4.37
C TYR A 100 3.61 15.85 -4.32
N ASP A 101 4.56 15.82 -5.25
CA ASP A 101 5.53 14.73 -5.37
C ASP A 101 6.65 14.88 -4.33
N PHE A 102 6.77 13.88 -3.45
CA PHE A 102 7.91 13.74 -2.54
C PHE A 102 9.06 13.04 -3.24
N SER A 103 10.27 13.59 -3.08
CA SER A 103 11.49 12.95 -3.56
C SER A 103 11.99 11.95 -2.52
N CYS A 104 12.35 10.75 -2.94
CA CYS A 104 13.02 9.77 -2.07
C CYS A 104 14.49 10.13 -1.76
N VAL A 105 15.00 11.25 -2.28
CA VAL A 105 16.36 11.73 -2.02
C VAL A 105 16.37 12.66 -0.80
N ILE A 106 17.05 12.23 0.26
CA ILE A 106 17.31 13.06 1.44
C ILE A 106 18.56 13.92 1.17
N ILE A 107 18.42 15.24 1.30
CA ILE A 107 19.53 16.19 1.16
C ILE A 107 19.76 16.81 2.54
N ASP A 108 20.99 16.69 3.04
CA ASP A 108 21.34 17.20 4.37
C ASP A 108 20.99 18.68 4.52
N GLY A 109 20.30 18.99 5.63
CA GLY A 109 19.86 20.34 5.95
C GLY A 109 18.67 20.85 5.14
N GLN A 110 18.06 20.03 4.29
CA GLN A 110 16.84 20.37 3.55
C GLN A 110 15.63 19.57 4.06
N THR A 111 14.46 20.20 4.11
CA THR A 111 13.24 19.58 4.63
C THR A 111 12.19 19.48 3.53
N GLN A 112 11.70 18.26 3.28
CA GLN A 112 10.60 18.01 2.34
C GLN A 112 9.24 18.04 3.03
N GLY A 113 8.17 18.15 2.24
CA GLY A 113 6.79 18.14 2.75
C GLY A 113 6.28 19.48 3.24
N CYS A 114 7.11 20.53 3.17
CA CYS A 114 6.76 21.86 3.63
C CYS A 114 5.56 22.45 2.87
N TYR A 115 5.43 22.15 1.56
CA TYR A 115 4.28 22.61 0.77
C TYR A 115 2.95 22.13 1.36
N LYS A 116 2.84 20.80 1.58
CA LYS A 116 1.62 20.21 2.15
C LYS A 116 1.37 20.73 3.57
N ALA A 117 2.40 20.75 4.42
CA ALA A 117 2.26 21.19 5.80
C ALA A 117 1.79 22.65 5.89
N PHE A 118 2.32 23.52 5.03
CA PHE A 118 1.92 24.92 4.97
C PHE A 118 0.48 25.09 4.48
N ILE A 119 0.10 24.43 3.37
CA ILE A 119 -1.29 24.46 2.89
C ILE A 119 -2.27 23.94 3.96
N ASP A 120 -1.91 22.86 4.65
CA ASP A 120 -2.75 22.27 5.70
C ASP A 120 -3.01 23.25 6.84
N LEU A 121 -1.98 23.97 7.29
CA LEU A 121 -2.13 25.00 8.32
C LEU A 121 -3.07 26.12 7.88
N GLU A 122 -2.97 26.58 6.64
CA GLU A 122 -3.85 27.62 6.12
C GLU A 122 -5.29 27.12 5.95
N MET A 123 -5.48 25.88 5.48
CA MET A 123 -6.81 25.28 5.36
C MET A 123 -7.47 25.05 6.72
N GLU A 124 -6.71 24.71 7.76
CA GLU A 124 -7.24 24.55 9.12
C GLU A 124 -7.74 25.86 9.73
N LYS A 125 -7.12 26.99 9.41
CA LYS A 125 -7.61 28.31 9.84
C LYS A 125 -9.01 28.60 9.28
N VAL A 126 -9.29 28.09 8.08
CA VAL A 126 -10.56 28.33 7.37
C VAL A 126 -11.61 27.27 7.67
N HIS A 127 -11.22 25.99 7.72
CA HIS A 127 -12.13 24.83 7.79
C HIS A 127 -12.09 24.07 9.13
N GLY A 128 -11.23 24.51 10.05
CA GLY A 128 -10.98 23.91 11.35
C GLY A 128 -9.92 22.81 11.32
N LYS A 129 -9.38 22.48 12.50
CA LYS A 129 -8.25 21.53 12.70
C LYS A 129 -8.44 20.15 12.06
N ASN A 130 -9.67 19.71 11.86
CA ASN A 130 -9.98 18.37 11.33
C ASN A 130 -10.31 18.37 9.82
N PHE A 131 -9.91 19.39 9.06
CA PHE A 131 -10.35 19.53 7.66
C PHE A 131 -10.01 18.31 6.79
N ARG A 132 -8.79 17.76 6.89
CA ARG A 132 -8.38 16.55 6.13
C ARG A 132 -9.21 15.36 6.50
N GLN A 133 -9.33 15.10 7.80
CA GLN A 133 -10.09 13.96 8.31
C GLN A 133 -11.55 14.02 7.86
N LYS A 134 -12.14 15.22 7.76
CA LYS A 134 -13.49 15.40 7.20
C LYS A 134 -13.55 15.00 5.73
N ILE A 135 -12.66 15.54 4.90
CA ILE A 135 -12.61 15.22 3.45
C ILE A 135 -12.38 13.72 3.23
N GLU A 136 -11.41 13.13 3.92
CA GLU A 136 -11.05 11.72 3.77
C GLU A 136 -12.15 10.78 4.28
N LYS A 137 -12.85 11.15 5.37
CA LYS A 137 -13.99 10.39 5.87
C LYS A 137 -15.17 10.41 4.90
N GLU A 138 -15.44 11.55 4.27
CA GLU A 138 -16.52 11.62 3.26
C GLU A 138 -16.13 10.91 1.96
N ALA A 139 -14.86 11.00 1.53
CA ALA A 139 -14.34 10.22 0.41
C ALA A 139 -14.44 8.71 0.67
N GLU A 140 -14.11 8.25 1.87
CA GLU A 140 -14.24 6.84 2.22
C GLU A 140 -15.70 6.36 2.27
N LYS A 141 -16.63 7.21 2.74
CA LYS A 141 -18.06 6.90 2.66
C LYS A 141 -18.51 6.75 1.21
N LEU A 142 -18.07 7.66 0.34
CA LEU A 142 -18.33 7.60 -1.10
C LEU A 142 -17.73 6.33 -1.72
N MET A 143 -16.54 5.93 -1.28
CA MET A 143 -15.91 4.68 -1.72
C MET A 143 -16.76 3.46 -1.33
N ILE A 144 -17.24 3.42 -0.08
CA ILE A 144 -18.15 2.36 0.41
C ILE A 144 -19.45 2.35 -0.40
N GLU A 145 -20.01 3.52 -0.72
CA GLU A 145 -21.18 3.65 -1.58
C GLU A 145 -20.91 3.11 -2.99
N ASN A 146 -19.77 3.45 -3.59
CA ASN A 146 -19.36 2.97 -4.89
C ASN A 146 -19.15 1.45 -4.93
N ILE A 147 -18.61 0.86 -3.86
CA ILE A 147 -18.55 -0.60 -3.70
C ILE A 147 -19.95 -1.20 -3.68
N LYS A 148 -20.88 -0.61 -2.92
CA LYS A 148 -22.24 -1.14 -2.76
C LYS A 148 -23.05 -1.05 -4.04
N ASN A 149 -23.05 0.13 -4.68
CA ASN A 149 -24.07 0.55 -5.63
C ASN A 149 -23.53 0.76 -7.06
N HIS A 150 -22.22 0.98 -7.23
CA HIS A 150 -21.62 1.36 -8.52
C HIS A 150 -20.53 0.39 -8.99
N ASP A 151 -20.59 -0.85 -8.50
CA ASP A 151 -19.74 -1.97 -8.94
C ASP A 151 -18.22 -1.71 -8.91
N LYS A 152 -17.76 -0.81 -8.03
CA LYS A 152 -16.33 -0.56 -7.83
C LYS A 152 -15.61 -1.86 -7.47
N VAL A 153 -14.55 -2.14 -8.22
CA VAL A 153 -13.70 -3.32 -8.06
C VAL A 153 -12.43 -2.90 -7.32
N LEU A 154 -12.12 -3.60 -6.23
CA LEU A 154 -10.91 -3.37 -5.44
C LEU A 154 -9.79 -4.32 -5.87
N SER A 155 -8.52 -3.91 -5.73
CA SER A 155 -7.42 -4.85 -5.86
C SER A 155 -7.36 -5.76 -4.63
N ILE A 156 -6.95 -7.02 -4.81
CA ILE A 156 -6.65 -7.89 -3.66
C ILE A 156 -5.59 -7.29 -2.72
N PHE A 157 -4.69 -6.46 -3.24
CA PHE A 157 -3.64 -5.78 -2.48
C PHE A 157 -4.15 -4.62 -1.64
N ASP A 158 -5.38 -4.16 -1.88
CA ASP A 158 -5.99 -3.05 -1.15
C ASP A 158 -6.67 -3.49 0.15
N LEU A 159 -6.83 -4.80 0.34
CA LEU A 159 -7.59 -5.38 1.44
C LEU A 159 -6.68 -5.86 2.58
N SER A 160 -7.19 -5.76 3.81
CA SER A 160 -6.55 -6.39 4.97
C SER A 160 -6.56 -7.92 4.81
N GLU A 161 -5.60 -8.64 5.41
CA GLU A 161 -5.50 -10.10 5.25
C GLU A 161 -6.80 -10.84 5.58
N ASN A 162 -7.51 -10.40 6.64
CA ASN A 162 -8.77 -11.01 7.07
C ASN A 162 -9.94 -10.69 6.15
N ASP A 163 -9.81 -9.62 5.36
CA ASP A 163 -10.82 -9.14 4.43
C ASP A 163 -10.59 -9.63 2.99
N LYS A 164 -9.44 -10.25 2.71
CA LYS A 164 -9.15 -10.81 1.38
C LYS A 164 -10.09 -11.97 1.05
N PRO A 165 -10.49 -12.10 -0.22
CA PRO A 165 -11.22 -13.27 -0.65
C PRO A 165 -10.35 -14.52 -0.49
N HIS A 166 -10.96 -15.65 -0.16
CA HIS A 166 -10.27 -16.93 -0.08
C HIS A 166 -11.10 -18.02 -0.76
N PHE A 167 -10.39 -18.94 -1.39
CA PHE A 167 -11.01 -20.02 -2.12
C PHE A 167 -11.61 -21.04 -1.14
N ILE A 168 -12.84 -21.47 -1.40
CA ILE A 168 -13.55 -22.42 -0.54
C ILE A 168 -13.26 -23.83 -1.09
N LYS A 169 -12.27 -24.52 -0.50
CA LYS A 169 -12.01 -25.94 -0.74
C LYS A 169 -11.98 -26.67 0.60
N GLU A 170 -12.45 -27.91 0.62
CA GLU A 170 -12.47 -28.78 1.81
C GLU A 170 -11.07 -28.93 2.46
N ASP A 171 -9.99 -28.77 1.69
CA ASP A 171 -8.60 -28.96 2.15
C ASP A 171 -7.73 -27.66 2.23
N ASN A 172 -8.34 -26.47 2.25
CA ASN A 172 -7.74 -25.21 2.74
C ASN A 172 -6.37 -24.69 2.22
N LEU A 173 -5.85 -25.13 1.07
CA LEU A 173 -4.47 -24.77 0.64
C LEU A 173 -4.30 -23.55 -0.29
N ILE A 174 -5.38 -22.93 -0.79
CA ILE A 174 -5.25 -21.85 -1.81
C ILE A 174 -5.30 -20.48 -1.12
N LYS A 175 -4.11 -19.93 -0.83
CA LYS A 175 -3.88 -18.56 -0.33
C LYS A 175 -3.44 -17.62 -1.47
N GLN A 176 -3.31 -16.33 -1.17
CA GLN A 176 -2.67 -15.35 -2.05
C GLN A 176 -1.31 -15.88 -2.54
N GLY A 177 -1.06 -15.83 -3.86
CA GLY A 177 0.17 -16.34 -4.47
C GLY A 177 0.16 -17.83 -4.80
N TYR A 178 -0.99 -18.51 -4.72
CA TYR A 178 -1.14 -19.86 -5.27
C TYR A 178 -0.93 -19.85 -6.79
N ILE A 179 -0.06 -20.74 -7.27
CA ILE A 179 0.30 -20.89 -8.68
C ILE A 179 -0.28 -22.24 -9.14
N PRO A 180 -1.45 -22.27 -9.81
CA PRO A 180 -1.95 -23.50 -10.41
C PRO A 180 -1.04 -23.99 -11.54
N THR A 181 -0.62 -25.23 -11.46
CA THR A 181 0.03 -25.95 -12.58
C THR A 181 -1.01 -26.78 -13.34
N ILE A 182 -1.13 -26.60 -14.64
CA ILE A 182 -2.08 -27.30 -15.50
C ILE A 182 -1.35 -28.25 -16.44
N LYS A 183 -1.74 -29.53 -16.42
CA LYS A 183 -1.30 -30.52 -17.40
C LYS A 183 -2.12 -30.38 -18.67
N THR A 184 -1.44 -30.13 -19.78
CA THR A 184 -2.06 -29.76 -21.06
C THR A 184 -2.06 -30.92 -22.06
N GLY A 185 -1.10 -31.84 -21.95
CA GLY A 185 -0.87 -32.90 -22.94
C GLY A 185 -0.27 -32.39 -24.26
N LEU A 186 0.01 -31.08 -24.37
CA LEU A 186 0.67 -30.48 -25.51
C LEU A 186 2.18 -30.76 -25.43
N PRO A 187 2.87 -30.91 -26.57
CA PRO A 187 4.32 -31.14 -26.58
C PRO A 187 5.07 -29.82 -26.34
N LEU A 188 4.91 -29.26 -25.14
CA LEU A 188 5.53 -28.02 -24.71
C LEU A 188 7.04 -28.22 -24.50
N LYS A 189 7.83 -27.26 -24.99
CA LYS A 189 9.27 -27.23 -24.75
C LYS A 189 9.57 -26.39 -23.52
N ASN A 190 10.03 -27.03 -22.44
CA ASN A 190 10.54 -26.31 -21.28
C ASN A 190 11.98 -25.84 -21.55
N ALA A 191 12.25 -24.58 -21.24
CA ALA A 191 13.63 -24.10 -21.21
C ALA A 191 14.33 -24.54 -19.91
N LYS A 192 15.66 -24.51 -19.89
CA LYS A 192 16.44 -24.99 -18.73
C LYS A 192 16.23 -24.14 -17.47
N SER A 193 15.76 -22.91 -17.60
CA SER A 193 15.76 -21.90 -16.52
C SER A 193 14.39 -21.33 -16.16
N ASN A 194 13.36 -21.44 -17.00
CA ASN A 194 12.05 -20.84 -16.73
C ASN A 194 10.88 -21.74 -17.14
N SER A 195 9.82 -21.73 -16.33
CA SER A 195 8.53 -22.36 -16.63
C SER A 195 7.73 -21.52 -17.62
N ILE A 196 6.91 -22.19 -18.43
CA ILE A 196 5.94 -21.55 -19.31
C ILE A 196 4.73 -21.16 -18.45
N PHE A 197 4.34 -19.89 -18.47
CA PHE A 197 3.22 -19.44 -17.67
C PHE A 197 2.38 -18.33 -18.31
N LEU A 198 1.15 -18.22 -17.83
CA LEU A 198 0.20 -17.17 -18.16
C LEU A 198 -0.32 -16.53 -16.88
N ASP A 199 -0.14 -15.22 -16.74
CA ASP A 199 -0.79 -14.46 -15.68
C ASP A 199 -2.22 -14.11 -16.13
N VAL A 200 -3.22 -14.61 -15.41
CA VAL A 200 -4.65 -14.37 -15.67
C VAL A 200 -5.24 -13.58 -14.51
N SER A 201 -5.76 -12.40 -14.80
CA SER A 201 -6.58 -11.66 -13.84
C SER A 201 -8.05 -12.05 -13.96
N PHE A 202 -8.75 -11.92 -12.84
CA PHE A 202 -10.18 -12.19 -12.78
C PHE A 202 -10.81 -11.40 -11.63
N ILE A 203 -12.13 -11.24 -11.69
CA ILE A 203 -12.91 -10.59 -10.64
C ILE A 203 -13.60 -11.67 -9.82
N ILE A 204 -13.40 -11.63 -8.50
CA ILE A 204 -14.21 -12.37 -7.55
C ILE A 204 -15.41 -11.47 -7.22
N GLU A 205 -16.58 -11.91 -7.65
CA GLU A 205 -17.83 -11.20 -7.50
C GLU A 205 -18.35 -11.26 -6.06
N LYS A 206 -19.30 -10.38 -5.73
CA LYS A 206 -19.93 -10.30 -4.40
C LYS A 206 -20.59 -11.63 -3.96
N ASN A 207 -20.98 -12.47 -4.91
CA ASN A 207 -21.54 -13.80 -4.67
C ASN A 207 -20.49 -14.92 -4.59
N GLY A 208 -19.20 -14.58 -4.64
CA GLY A 208 -18.09 -15.53 -4.57
C GLY A 208 -17.76 -16.24 -5.90
N LYS A 209 -18.42 -15.89 -7.00
CA LYS A 209 -18.12 -16.43 -8.33
C LYS A 209 -17.02 -15.63 -9.03
N VAL A 210 -16.29 -16.28 -9.92
CA VAL A 210 -15.29 -15.67 -10.77
C VAL A 210 -15.94 -15.14 -12.05
N SER A 211 -15.53 -13.94 -12.46
CA SER A 211 -15.92 -13.32 -13.74
C SER A 211 -14.72 -12.62 -14.39
N THR A 212 -14.90 -12.13 -15.61
CA THR A 212 -13.99 -11.17 -16.27
C THR A 212 -12.53 -11.66 -16.33
N LEU A 213 -12.31 -12.86 -16.86
CA LEU A 213 -10.97 -13.41 -17.01
C LEU A 213 -10.21 -12.68 -18.13
N LYS A 214 -9.05 -12.11 -17.80
CA LYS A 214 -8.19 -11.38 -18.74
C LYS A 214 -6.76 -11.90 -18.67
N ASN A 215 -6.14 -12.04 -19.82
CA ASN A 215 -4.72 -12.36 -19.90
C ASN A 215 -3.94 -11.07 -19.63
N GLU A 216 -3.09 -11.09 -18.62
CA GLU A 216 -2.26 -9.94 -18.25
C GLU A 216 -0.85 -10.10 -18.82
N ASN A 217 -0.33 -11.33 -18.84
CA ASN A 217 1.03 -11.60 -19.30
C ASN A 217 1.17 -13.06 -19.78
N TRP A 218 1.95 -13.26 -20.83
CA TRP A 218 2.30 -14.57 -21.39
C TRP A 218 3.82 -14.68 -21.46
N VAL A 219 4.38 -15.75 -20.91
CA VAL A 219 5.82 -15.95 -20.86
C VAL A 219 6.19 -17.35 -21.31
N THR A 220 7.03 -17.41 -22.35
CA THR A 220 7.75 -18.61 -22.79
C THR A 220 9.14 -18.22 -23.27
N GLU A 221 10.14 -19.05 -22.98
CA GLU A 221 11.50 -18.89 -23.54
C GLU A 221 11.67 -19.66 -24.85
N ALA A 222 10.89 -20.71 -25.08
CA ALA A 222 10.91 -21.47 -26.33
C ALA A 222 9.89 -20.90 -27.30
N VAL A 223 10.37 -20.33 -28.41
CA VAL A 223 9.54 -19.72 -29.46
C VAL A 223 8.56 -20.73 -30.07
N GLU A 224 8.92 -22.02 -30.07
CA GLU A 224 8.03 -23.08 -30.58
C GLU A 224 6.74 -23.23 -29.78
N ASN A 225 6.69 -22.75 -28.53
CA ASN A 225 5.47 -22.78 -27.74
C ASN A 225 4.48 -21.66 -28.10
N GLU A 226 4.90 -20.62 -28.82
CA GLU A 226 4.03 -19.50 -29.20
C GLU A 226 2.81 -19.97 -30.01
N LYS A 227 2.96 -21.03 -30.81
CA LYS A 227 1.84 -21.62 -31.56
C LYS A 227 0.74 -22.21 -30.67
N TYR A 228 1.04 -22.54 -29.41
CA TYR A 228 0.09 -23.09 -28.44
C TYR A 228 -0.57 -22.01 -27.57
N LYS A 229 -0.12 -20.75 -27.64
CA LYS A 229 -0.57 -19.67 -26.75
C LYS A 229 -2.10 -19.58 -26.65
N SER A 230 -2.80 -19.48 -27.78
CA SER A 230 -4.27 -19.34 -27.78
C SER A 230 -4.98 -20.54 -27.14
N GLU A 231 -4.45 -21.76 -27.34
CA GLU A 231 -5.01 -22.98 -26.76
C GLU A 231 -4.77 -23.03 -25.25
N LEU A 232 -3.56 -22.70 -24.81
CA LEU A 232 -3.19 -22.60 -23.38
C LEU A 232 -4.00 -21.52 -22.65
N GLU A 233 -4.27 -20.39 -23.28
CA GLU A 233 -5.15 -19.35 -22.74
C GLU A 233 -6.58 -19.86 -22.51
N ILE A 234 -7.12 -20.64 -23.45
CA ILE A 234 -8.46 -21.25 -23.32
C ILE A 234 -8.45 -22.29 -22.19
N ILE A 235 -7.44 -23.16 -22.16
CA ILE A 235 -7.28 -24.19 -21.12
C ILE A 235 -7.21 -23.54 -19.73
N ALA A 236 -6.40 -22.49 -19.57
CA ALA A 236 -6.26 -21.78 -18.30
C ALA A 236 -7.58 -21.16 -17.84
N LYS A 237 -8.26 -20.41 -18.72
CA LYS A 237 -9.54 -19.77 -18.38
C LYS A 237 -10.62 -20.78 -18.01
N ASN A 238 -10.74 -21.86 -18.78
CA ASN A 238 -11.70 -22.93 -18.50
C ASN A 238 -11.39 -23.63 -17.17
N THR A 239 -10.11 -23.87 -16.89
CA THR A 239 -9.67 -24.47 -15.62
C THR A 239 -10.00 -23.57 -14.44
N ILE A 240 -9.76 -22.25 -14.54
CA ILE A 240 -10.13 -21.27 -13.51
C ILE A 240 -11.65 -21.28 -13.27
N LEU A 241 -12.45 -21.22 -14.34
CA LEU A 241 -13.91 -21.24 -14.25
C LEU A 241 -14.50 -22.54 -13.72
N THR A 242 -13.85 -23.67 -13.97
CA THR A 242 -14.35 -24.99 -13.53
C THR A 242 -13.93 -25.29 -12.10
N ASN A 243 -12.64 -25.09 -11.80
CA ASN A 243 -12.03 -25.59 -10.58
C ASN A 243 -11.89 -24.51 -9.50
N TYR A 244 -11.95 -23.23 -9.86
CA TYR A 244 -11.65 -22.11 -8.98
C TYR A 244 -12.78 -21.07 -8.95
N ASN A 245 -14.03 -21.47 -9.15
CA ASN A 245 -15.17 -20.55 -9.27
C ASN A 245 -15.99 -20.37 -7.98
N ASN A 246 -15.46 -20.82 -6.84
CA ASN A 246 -16.15 -20.75 -5.54
C ASN A 246 -15.24 -20.11 -4.48
N TRP A 247 -15.51 -18.86 -4.15
CA TRP A 247 -14.74 -18.08 -3.19
C TRP A 247 -15.63 -17.54 -2.08
N LYS A 248 -15.06 -17.35 -0.90
CA LYS A 248 -15.59 -16.39 0.05
C LYS A 248 -15.23 -15.00 -0.47
N PRO A 249 -16.21 -14.11 -0.67
CA PRO A 249 -15.95 -12.80 -1.24
C PRO A 249 -15.13 -11.95 -0.27
N GLY A 250 -14.35 -11.03 -0.84
CA GLY A 250 -13.59 -10.06 -0.06
C GLY A 250 -14.48 -8.96 0.50
N LYS A 251 -13.96 -8.23 1.49
CA LYS A 251 -14.67 -7.15 2.17
C LYS A 251 -13.82 -5.89 2.25
N TYR A 252 -14.47 -4.75 2.39
CA TYR A 252 -13.83 -3.51 2.80
C TYR A 252 -14.70 -2.87 3.87
N LYS A 253 -14.17 -2.67 5.08
CA LYS A 253 -14.93 -2.16 6.24
C LYS A 253 -16.31 -2.82 6.39
N ASN A 254 -16.32 -4.16 6.46
CA ASN A 254 -17.52 -5.01 6.54
C ASN A 254 -18.48 -4.95 5.34
N THR A 255 -18.15 -4.23 4.27
CA THR A 255 -18.92 -4.21 3.02
C THR A 255 -18.38 -5.24 2.06
N ILE A 256 -19.22 -6.14 1.56
CA ILE A 256 -18.81 -7.13 0.55
C ILE A 256 -18.47 -6.41 -0.76
N ALA A 257 -17.28 -6.70 -1.29
CA ALA A 257 -16.73 -6.03 -2.47
C ALA A 257 -16.47 -7.00 -3.63
N ARG A 258 -16.48 -6.45 -4.85
CA ARG A 258 -15.89 -7.12 -6.01
C ARG A 258 -14.39 -6.94 -5.93
N VAL A 259 -13.62 -8.02 -6.11
CA VAL A 259 -12.17 -7.98 -5.92
C VAL A 259 -11.45 -8.52 -7.14
N LYS A 260 -10.57 -7.71 -7.74
CA LYS A 260 -9.64 -8.15 -8.78
C LYS A 260 -8.52 -8.97 -8.13
N ASN A 261 -8.37 -10.19 -8.59
CA ASN A 261 -7.33 -11.13 -8.19
C ASN A 261 -6.61 -11.68 -9.43
N TYR A 262 -5.52 -12.40 -9.21
CA TYR A 262 -4.67 -12.92 -10.27
C TYR A 262 -4.19 -14.32 -9.92
N PHE A 263 -4.08 -15.16 -10.94
CA PHE A 263 -3.28 -16.37 -10.88
C PHE A 263 -2.16 -16.28 -11.91
N ARG A 264 -0.95 -16.68 -11.48
CA ARG A 264 0.04 -17.20 -12.41
C ARG A 264 -0.30 -18.65 -12.66
N VAL A 265 -0.52 -19.02 -13.92
CA VAL A 265 -0.85 -20.38 -14.32
C VAL A 265 0.35 -20.97 -15.02
N ASP A 266 0.97 -21.98 -14.41
CA ASP A 266 2.07 -22.74 -15.01
C ASP A 266 1.50 -23.87 -15.88
N PHE A 267 2.21 -24.22 -16.96
CA PHE A 267 1.81 -25.30 -17.87
C PHE A 267 2.85 -26.42 -17.92
N GLU A 268 2.34 -27.66 -17.93
CA GLU A 268 3.10 -28.91 -18.09
C GLU A 268 2.50 -29.82 -19.16
#